data_AF-A0A6V2P1V1-F1
#
_entry.id   AF-A0A6V2P1V1-F1
#
_cell.length_a   1.000
_cell.length_b   1.000
_cell.length_c   1.000
_cell.angle_alpha   90.00
_cell.angle_beta   90.00
_cell.angle_gamma   90.00
#
_symmetry.space_group_name_H-M   'P 1'
#
loop_
_entity.id
_entity.type
_entity.pdbx_description
1 polymer ?
#
loop_
_entity_poly.entity_id
_entity_poly.type
_entity_poly.pdbx_seq_one_letter_code
_entity_poly.pdbx_strand_id
1 'polypeptide(L)'
;DDDDDDDDDDDDDPLADRRKRRRGEPPAAGGTGEDEELNSDDDSDGSGDERTYDNIVLAQYESVRRNRNKWIAKLRSGIARLNGVDYVFTTCTAEWEYT
;
A
#
# COMPACT_ATOMS: atom_id res chain seq x y z
N ASP A 1 -2.83 -27.10 -54.93
CA ASP A 1 -2.57 -25.84 -54.23
C ASP A 1 -2.36 -26.21 -52.78
N ASP A 2 -1.11 -26.54 -52.54
CA ASP A 2 -0.50 -26.90 -51.27
C ASP A 2 -0.23 -25.59 -50.51
N ASP A 3 -0.72 -25.50 -49.28
CA ASP A 3 -0.40 -24.43 -48.35
C ASP A 3 0.88 -24.83 -47.59
N ASP A 4 2.02 -24.34 -48.07
CA ASP A 4 3.24 -24.13 -47.26
C ASP A 4 3.17 -22.71 -46.69
N ASP A 5 3.29 -22.58 -45.36
CA ASP A 5 4.25 -21.64 -44.76
C ASP A 5 4.40 -21.97 -43.27
N ASP A 6 5.59 -22.48 -42.96
CA ASP A 6 6.22 -22.53 -41.64
C ASP A 6 6.37 -21.09 -41.10
N ASP A 7 5.96 -20.85 -39.87
CA ASP A 7 6.61 -19.86 -39.01
C ASP A 7 6.78 -20.47 -37.61
N ASP A 8 8.01 -20.95 -37.40
CA ASP A 8 8.62 -21.32 -36.12
C ASP A 8 8.65 -20.09 -35.19
N ASP A 9 7.64 -19.92 -34.35
CA ASP A 9 7.74 -19.05 -33.17
C ASP A 9 8.40 -19.84 -32.03
N ASP A 10 9.73 -19.79 -32.04
CA ASP A 10 10.67 -20.23 -31.00
C ASP A 10 10.49 -19.36 -29.74
N ASP A 11 9.48 -19.70 -28.90
CA ASP A 11 9.25 -19.06 -27.60
C ASP A 11 10.38 -19.45 -26.62
N ASP A 12 11.31 -18.53 -26.34
CA ASP A 12 12.41 -18.78 -25.41
C ASP A 12 11.93 -18.82 -23.95
N ASP A 13 11.86 -20.04 -23.37
CA ASP A 13 11.48 -20.28 -21.97
C ASP A 13 12.42 -19.52 -20.99
N PRO A 14 11.93 -18.47 -20.30
CA PRO A 14 12.73 -17.63 -19.42
C PRO A 14 13.13 -18.32 -18.10
N LEU A 15 12.73 -19.58 -17.88
CA LEU A 15 13.01 -20.34 -16.65
C LEU A 15 14.25 -21.23 -16.75
N ALA A 16 14.87 -21.37 -17.92
CA ALA A 16 16.03 -22.24 -18.12
C ALA A 16 17.29 -21.80 -17.34
N ASP A 17 17.46 -20.50 -17.06
CA ASP A 17 18.67 -19.96 -16.42
C ASP A 17 18.74 -20.20 -14.89
N ARG A 18 17.62 -20.56 -14.25
CA ARG A 18 17.57 -20.70 -12.77
C ARG A 18 18.14 -22.01 -12.24
N ARG A 19 18.37 -23.02 -13.09
CA ARG A 19 18.77 -24.37 -12.65
C ARG A 19 20.28 -24.57 -12.45
N LYS A 20 21.14 -23.62 -12.84
CA LYS A 20 22.61 -23.85 -12.86
C LYS A 20 23.42 -23.24 -11.71
N ARG A 21 22.79 -22.59 -10.72
CA ARG A 21 23.50 -21.89 -9.62
C ARG A 21 23.49 -22.59 -8.25
N ARG A 22 23.14 -23.87 -8.16
CA ARG A 22 23.16 -24.65 -6.89
C ARG A 22 24.30 -25.66 -6.81
N ARG A 23 25.54 -25.19 -6.91
CA ARG A 23 26.70 -25.98 -6.46
C ARG A 23 27.86 -25.05 -6.07
N GLY A 24 28.02 -24.86 -4.77
CA GLY A 24 29.14 -24.10 -4.20
C GLY A 24 28.85 -23.59 -2.78
N GLU A 25 28.91 -24.48 -1.79
CA GLU A 25 29.43 -24.12 -0.46
C GLU A 25 30.96 -24.39 -0.51
N PRO A 26 31.84 -23.70 0.26
CA PRO A 26 31.77 -23.48 1.72
C PRO A 26 32.43 -22.13 2.17
N PRO A 27 32.93 -21.92 3.42
CA PRO A 27 32.57 -22.41 4.76
C PRO A 27 32.18 -21.28 5.75
N ALA A 28 31.68 -21.68 6.93
CA ALA A 28 31.35 -20.84 8.07
C ALA A 28 32.56 -20.08 8.68
N ALA A 29 32.37 -18.79 9.02
CA ALA A 29 33.08 -18.10 10.10
C ALA A 29 32.40 -16.77 10.49
N GLY A 30 31.89 -16.72 11.73
CA GLY A 30 31.81 -15.58 12.65
C GLY A 30 31.50 -14.18 12.11
N GLY A 31 30.31 -13.68 12.45
CA GLY A 31 29.95 -12.25 12.41
C GLY A 31 28.96 -11.95 13.52
N THR A 32 29.50 -11.69 14.71
CA THR A 32 28.99 -10.85 15.81
C THR A 32 27.47 -10.67 15.94
N GLY A 33 26.94 -11.18 17.05
CA GLY A 33 25.61 -10.83 17.54
C GLY A 33 25.55 -9.34 17.89
N GLU A 34 25.01 -8.60 16.95
CA GLU A 34 24.43 -7.28 17.16
C GLU A 34 23.07 -7.37 16.49
N ASP A 35 22.17 -8.05 17.19
CA ASP A 35 20.74 -7.98 17.00
C ASP A 35 20.35 -6.51 17.20
N GLU A 36 20.50 -5.67 16.17
CA GLU A 36 19.74 -4.43 16.10
C GLU A 36 18.28 -4.86 15.88
N GLU A 37 17.66 -5.26 17.00
CA GLU A 37 16.26 -5.57 17.12
C GLU A 37 15.50 -4.45 16.41
N LEU A 38 14.82 -4.78 15.30
CA LEU A 38 13.99 -3.87 14.50
C LEU A 38 12.79 -3.29 15.29
N ASN A 39 12.82 -3.43 16.62
CA ASN A 39 11.83 -3.04 17.60
C ASN A 39 12.44 -2.27 18.80
N SER A 40 13.73 -1.90 18.75
CA SER A 40 14.41 -1.20 19.86
C SER A 40 13.98 0.27 20.03
N ASP A 41 13.16 0.79 19.11
CA ASP A 41 12.58 2.14 19.13
C ASP A 41 11.03 2.12 19.13
N ASP A 42 10.40 0.95 19.32
CA ASP A 42 8.93 0.79 19.41
C ASP A 42 8.37 1.08 20.81
N ASP A 43 9.11 1.83 21.63
CA ASP A 43 8.71 2.31 22.96
C ASP A 43 8.41 3.83 22.95
N SER A 44 7.89 4.32 21.83
CA SER A 44 7.22 5.63 21.73
C SER A 44 6.06 5.47 20.76
N ASP A 45 4.81 5.75 21.10
CA ASP A 45 4.38 6.82 21.98
C ASP A 45 2.87 6.75 22.29
N GLY A 46 2.56 6.92 23.57
CA GLY A 46 1.26 7.42 24.00
C GLY A 46 0.28 6.32 24.35
N SER A 47 0.02 6.20 25.65
CA SER A 47 -1.26 5.80 26.21
C SER A 47 -2.38 5.97 25.19
N GLY A 48 -3.06 4.87 24.84
CA GLY A 48 -4.24 4.89 24.00
C GLY A 48 -5.21 5.93 24.52
N ASP A 49 -5.08 7.14 23.99
CA ASP A 49 -5.95 8.24 24.26
C ASP A 49 -7.23 7.77 23.59
N GLU A 50 -8.19 7.33 24.41
CA GLU A 50 -9.55 7.03 24.02
C GLU A 50 -10.18 8.37 23.62
N ARG A 51 -9.62 8.98 22.57
CA ARG A 51 -9.99 10.26 22.02
C ARG A 51 -11.41 10.05 21.57
N THR A 52 -12.31 10.59 22.36
CA THR A 52 -13.70 10.71 21.95
C THR A 52 -13.68 11.74 20.82
N TYR A 53 -13.64 11.25 19.58
CA TYR A 53 -13.72 12.10 18.41
C TYR A 53 -15.15 12.63 18.33
N ASP A 54 -15.36 13.89 18.73
CA ASP A 54 -16.66 14.55 18.65
C ASP A 54 -17.20 14.62 17.23
N ASN A 55 -16.29 14.70 16.25
CA ASN A 55 -16.60 14.79 14.84
C ASN A 55 -16.13 13.54 14.11
N ILE A 56 -17.05 12.82 13.45
CA ILE A 56 -16.76 11.62 12.67
C ILE A 56 -17.46 11.67 11.31
N VAL A 57 -16.77 11.21 10.27
CA VAL A 57 -17.35 11.01 8.94
C VAL A 57 -17.10 9.57 8.51
N LEU A 58 -18.17 8.84 8.21
CA LEU A 58 -18.13 7.47 7.68
C LEU A 58 -18.69 7.51 6.26
N ALA A 59 -17.89 7.15 5.26
CA ALA A 59 -18.30 7.19 3.85
C ALA A 59 -17.51 6.21 2.99
N GLN A 60 -18.04 5.91 1.80
CA GLN A 60 -17.27 5.25 0.75
C GLN A 60 -16.56 6.32 -0.09
N TYR A 61 -15.44 5.99 -0.73
CA TYR A 61 -14.76 6.90 -1.65
C TYR A 61 -15.00 6.50 -3.10
N GLU A 62 -15.04 7.50 -3.98
CA GLU A 62 -15.00 7.31 -5.43
C GLU A 62 -13.58 7.51 -5.96
N SER A 63 -12.89 8.57 -5.53
CA SER A 63 -11.51 8.85 -5.92
C SER A 63 -10.81 9.73 -4.90
N VAL A 64 -9.50 9.51 -4.73
CA VAL A 64 -8.61 10.38 -3.97
C VAL A 64 -7.49 10.83 -4.89
N ARG A 65 -7.22 12.13 -4.96
CA ARG A 65 -6.21 12.74 -5.83
C ARG A 65 -5.33 13.67 -5.03
N ARG A 66 -4.04 13.73 -5.39
CA ARG A 66 -3.06 14.65 -4.82
C ARG A 66 -2.36 15.45 -5.91
N ASN A 67 -2.17 16.74 -5.69
CA ASN A 67 -1.26 17.59 -6.46
C ASN A 67 -0.36 18.38 -5.51
N ARG A 68 0.91 17.98 -5.40
CA ARG A 68 1.86 18.47 -4.38
C ARG A 68 1.29 18.26 -2.97
N ASN A 69 0.95 19.35 -2.27
CA ASN A 69 0.39 19.35 -0.93
C ASN A 69 -1.15 19.41 -0.92
N LYS A 70 -1.78 19.59 -2.08
CA LYS A 70 -3.24 19.65 -2.23
C LYS A 70 -3.83 18.26 -2.39
N TRP A 71 -4.84 17.96 -1.59
CA TRP A 71 -5.60 16.72 -1.61
C TRP A 71 -7.06 17.01 -1.96
N ILE A 72 -7.63 16.15 -2.79
CA ILE A 72 -9.06 16.16 -3.15
C ILE A 72 -9.58 14.74 -3.02
N ALA A 73 -10.58 14.52 -2.15
CA ALA A 73 -11.30 13.26 -2.03
C ALA A 73 -12.76 13.43 -2.46
N LYS A 74 -13.23 12.57 -3.36
CA LYS A 74 -14.64 12.42 -3.70
C LYS A 74 -15.21 11.25 -2.89
N LEU A 75 -16.17 11.53 -2.04
CA LEU A 75 -16.83 10.60 -1.15
C LEU A 75 -18.30 10.40 -1.56
N ARG A 76 -18.86 9.24 -1.22
CA ARG A 76 -20.26 8.90 -1.46
C ARG A 76 -20.89 8.15 -0.29
N SER A 77 -22.22 8.15 -0.25
CA SER A 77 -23.04 7.36 0.69
C SER A 77 -22.58 7.52 2.14
N GLY A 78 -22.42 8.76 2.60
CA GLY A 78 -21.77 9.04 3.88
C GLY A 78 -22.72 9.56 4.95
N ILE A 79 -22.31 9.30 6.19
CA ILE A 79 -22.92 9.81 7.42
C ILE A 79 -21.85 10.57 8.18
N ALA A 80 -22.17 11.75 8.67
CA ALA A 80 -21.26 12.57 9.46
C ALA A 80 -21.92 13.03 10.74
N ARG A 81 -21.21 12.99 11.86
CA ARG A 81 -21.57 13.69 13.08
C ARG A 81 -20.63 14.86 13.22
N LEU A 82 -21.16 16.09 13.20
CA LEU A 82 -20.40 17.32 13.31
C LEU A 82 -21.02 18.20 14.39
N ASN A 83 -20.24 18.57 15.41
CA ASN A 83 -20.68 19.38 16.54
C ASN A 83 -21.96 18.84 17.21
N GLY A 84 -22.06 17.51 17.35
CA GLY A 84 -23.22 16.83 17.92
C GLY A 84 -24.44 16.72 16.99
N VAL A 85 -24.35 17.16 15.74
CA VAL A 85 -25.43 17.08 14.74
C VAL A 85 -25.13 16.00 13.71
N ASP A 86 -26.11 15.16 13.41
CA ASP A 86 -26.01 14.10 12.41
C ASP A 86 -26.43 14.59 11.02
N TYR A 87 -25.60 14.26 10.03
CA TYR A 87 -25.76 14.59 8.61
C TYR A 87 -25.66 13.32 7.77
N VAL A 88 -26.40 13.30 6.67
CA VAL A 88 -26.31 12.24 5.65
C VAL A 88 -26.10 12.91 4.30
N PHE A 89 -25.20 12.35 3.48
CA PHE A 89 -24.92 12.86 2.14
C PHE A 89 -24.83 11.73 1.12
N THR A 90 -25.30 12.01 -0.10
CA THR A 90 -25.12 11.13 -1.26
C THR A 90 -23.71 11.25 -1.83
N THR A 91 -23.20 12.47 -1.98
CA THR A 91 -21.84 12.76 -2.44
C THR A 91 -21.24 13.94 -1.67
N CYS A 92 -19.92 13.95 -1.52
CA CYS A 92 -19.16 15.03 -0.88
C CYS A 92 -17.78 15.17 -1.54
N THR A 93 -17.34 16.39 -1.80
CA THR A 93 -15.96 16.68 -2.26
C THR A 93 -15.22 17.36 -1.12
N ALA A 94 -14.20 16.70 -0.59
CA ALA A 94 -13.32 17.23 0.45
C ALA A 94 -11.99 17.68 -0.15
N GLU A 95 -11.59 18.91 0.14
CA GLU A 95 -10.31 19.50 -0.31
C GLU A 95 -9.51 19.96 0.90
N TRP A 96 -8.24 19.59 0.98
CA TRP A 96 -7.35 20.02 2.07
C TRP A 96 -5.89 20.15 1.61
N GLU A 97 -5.12 20.93 2.36
CA GLU A 97 -3.66 21.04 2.18
C GLU A 97 -2.94 20.50 3.42
N TYR A 98 -1.86 19.74 3.21
CA TYR A 98 -0.94 19.38 4.28
C TYR A 98 0.26 20.32 4.25
N THR A 99 0.46 21.10 5.32
CA THR A 99 1.60 22.00 5.51
C THR A 99 2.74 21.31 6.24
#